data_AF-A0A495MMB1-F1
#
_entry.id   AF-A0A495MMB1-F1
#
_cell.length_a   1.000
_cell.length_b   1.000
_cell.length_c   1.000
_cell.angle_alpha   90.00
_cell.angle_beta   90.00
_cell.angle_gamma   90.00
#
_symmetry.space_group_name_H-M   'P 1'
#
loop_
_entity.id
_entity.type
_entity.pdbx_description
1 polymer ?
#
loop_
_entity_poly.entity_id
_entity_poly.type
_entity_poly.pdbx_seq_one_letter_code
_entity_poly.pdbx_strand_id
1 'polypeptide(L)'
;MIKIDTKDHEQLVEIYGRYKEYHNLYGDSTISEEQDQAIRNKATELQGTYDYYKILVLELEKCIGSYHSIRNSLKSKIYPPARKMNTINRKKK
;
A
#
# COMPACT_ATOMS: atom_id res chain seq x y z
N MET A 1 -2.80 8.62 7.31
CA MET A 1 -2.39 7.91 6.09
C MET A 1 -3.64 7.31 5.49
N ILE A 2 -4.02 7.71 4.28
CA ILE A 2 -5.17 7.11 3.60
C ILE A 2 -4.79 5.66 3.32
N LYS A 3 -5.57 4.71 3.84
CA LYS A 3 -5.40 3.28 3.61
C LYS A 3 -6.68 2.75 2.98
N ILE A 4 -6.54 1.78 2.09
CA ILE A 4 -7.70 1.01 1.63
C ILE A 4 -8.19 0.20 2.83
N ASP A 5 -9.51 0.15 3.02
CA ASP A 5 -10.12 -0.73 4.01
C ASP A 5 -10.03 -2.17 3.50
N THR A 6 -9.09 -2.94 4.08
CA THR A 6 -8.87 -4.34 3.72
C THR A 6 -10.10 -5.19 3.96
N LYS A 7 -10.92 -4.87 4.99
CA LYS A 7 -12.12 -5.64 5.30
C LYS A 7 -13.20 -5.44 4.25
N ASP A 8 -13.39 -4.20 3.80
CA ASP A 8 -14.33 -3.88 2.71
C ASP A 8 -13.90 -4.59 1.40
N HIS A 9 -12.62 -4.57 1.08
CA HIS A 9 -12.07 -5.31 -0.07
C HIS A 9 -12.30 -6.83 0.06
N GLU A 10 -11.99 -7.43 1.20
CA GLU A 10 -12.19 -8.87 1.44
C GLU A 10 -13.67 -9.27 1.32
N GLN A 11 -14.58 -8.45 1.86
CA GLN A 11 -16.02 -8.67 1.73
C GLN A 11 -16.47 -8.63 0.26
N LEU A 12 -16.00 -7.68 -0.53
CA LEU A 12 -16.33 -7.60 -1.95
C LEU A 12 -15.77 -8.79 -2.74
N VAL A 13 -14.54 -9.24 -2.44
CA VAL A 13 -13.94 -10.43 -3.06
C VAL A 13 -14.73 -11.69 -2.70
N GLU A 14 -15.19 -11.81 -1.45
CA GLU A 14 -16.01 -12.94 -1.00
C GLU A 14 -17.36 -12.97 -1.72
N ILE A 15 -18.04 -11.82 -1.82
CA ILE A 15 -19.30 -11.68 -2.56
C ILE A 15 -19.11 -12.05 -4.03
N TYR A 16 -18.04 -11.57 -4.67
CA TYR A 16 -17.72 -11.94 -6.05
C TYR A 16 -17.39 -13.44 -6.20
N GLY A 17 -16.76 -14.05 -5.19
CA GLY A 17 -16.57 -15.50 -5.10
C GLY A 17 -17.90 -16.25 -5.18
N ARG A 18 -18.85 -15.90 -4.30
CA ARG A 18 -20.20 -16.50 -4.29
C ARG A 18 -20.96 -16.23 -5.59
N TYR A 19 -20.82 -15.02 -6.13
CA TYR A 19 -21.41 -14.67 -7.43
C TYR A 19 -20.96 -15.65 -8.53
N LYS A 20 -19.65 -15.95 -8.63
CA LYS A 20 -19.14 -16.92 -9.61
C LYS A 20 -19.70 -18.32 -9.40
N GLU A 21 -19.83 -18.76 -8.15
CA GLU A 21 -20.41 -20.06 -7.81
C GLU A 21 -21.88 -20.16 -8.26
N TYR A 22 -22.68 -19.12 -7.98
CA TYR A 22 -24.09 -19.08 -8.37
C TYR A 22 -24.30 -18.83 -9.85
N HIS A 23 -23.43 -18.07 -10.51
CA HIS A 23 -23.50 -17.83 -11.95
C HIS A 23 -23.45 -19.15 -12.73
N ASN A 24 -22.62 -20.10 -12.30
CA ASN A 24 -22.55 -21.42 -12.94
C ASN A 24 -23.84 -22.24 -12.80
N LEU A 25 -24.68 -21.92 -11.81
CA LEU A 25 -25.92 -22.66 -11.53
C LEU A 25 -27.16 -21.95 -12.07
N TYR A 26 -27.17 -20.61 -12.08
CA TYR A 26 -28.36 -19.79 -12.31
C TYR A 26 -28.13 -18.60 -13.27
N GLY A 27 -26.90 -18.38 -13.75
CA GLY A 27 -26.47 -17.16 -14.46
C GLY A 27 -27.33 -16.85 -15.68
N ASP A 28 -27.50 -17.83 -16.58
CA ASP A 28 -28.23 -17.69 -17.85
C ASP A 28 -29.70 -17.26 -17.69
N SER A 29 -30.28 -17.47 -16.50
CA SER A 29 -31.67 -17.16 -16.18
C SER A 29 -31.86 -15.88 -15.35
N THR A 30 -30.78 -15.32 -14.81
CA THR A 30 -30.85 -14.24 -13.82
C THR A 30 -30.23 -12.93 -14.29
N ILE A 31 -29.26 -12.97 -15.20
CA ILE A 31 -28.59 -11.78 -15.75
C ILE A 31 -28.24 -11.99 -17.22
N SER A 32 -28.00 -10.91 -17.97
CA SER A 32 -27.49 -11.01 -19.33
C SER A 32 -25.98 -11.26 -19.35
N GLU A 33 -25.47 -11.80 -20.46
CA GLU A 33 -24.04 -11.98 -20.71
C GLU A 33 -23.26 -10.65 -20.63
N GLU A 34 -23.85 -9.55 -21.11
CA GLU A 34 -23.26 -8.22 -21.01
C GLU A 34 -23.11 -7.75 -19.56
N GLN A 35 -24.11 -8.03 -18.71
CA GLN A 35 -24.06 -7.72 -17.28
C GLN A 35 -23.00 -8.56 -16.56
N ASP A 36 -22.92 -9.86 -16.86
CA ASP A 36 -21.87 -10.74 -16.31
C ASP A 36 -20.48 -10.25 -16.70
N GLN A 37 -20.28 -9.93 -17.98
CA GLN A 37 -19.01 -9.41 -18.47
C GLN A 37 -18.62 -8.10 -17.80
N ALA A 38 -19.57 -7.19 -17.58
CA ALA A 38 -19.33 -5.94 -16.86
C ALA A 38 -18.89 -6.20 -15.40
N ILE A 39 -19.52 -7.15 -14.71
CA ILE A 39 -19.15 -7.54 -13.34
C ILE A 39 -17.73 -8.12 -13.31
N ARG A 40 -17.40 -9.05 -14.21
CA ARG A 40 -16.05 -9.65 -14.31
C ARG A 40 -14.97 -8.61 -14.58
N ASN A 41 -15.24 -7.66 -15.48
CA ASN A 41 -14.32 -6.57 -15.79
C ASN A 41 -14.07 -5.71 -14.55
N LYS A 42 -15.13 -5.31 -13.84
CA LYS A 42 -15.00 -4.50 -12.62
C LYS A 42 -14.29 -5.23 -11.49
N ALA A 43 -14.55 -6.52 -11.31
CA ALA A 43 -13.82 -7.33 -10.34
C ALA A 43 -12.32 -7.41 -10.66
N THR A 44 -11.98 -7.54 -11.95
CA THR A 44 -10.58 -7.56 -12.41
C THR A 44 -9.88 -6.22 -12.20
N GLU A 45 -10.55 -5.10 -12.54
CA GLU A 45 -10.06 -3.75 -12.29
C GLU A 45 -9.82 -3.49 -10.80
N LEU A 46 -10.77 -3.90 -9.95
CA LEU A 46 -10.65 -3.75 -8.49
C LEU A 46 -9.46 -4.54 -7.95
N GLN A 47 -9.30 -5.79 -8.37
CA GLN A 47 -8.18 -6.64 -7.95
C GLN A 47 -6.84 -6.02 -8.37
N GLY A 48 -6.72 -5.58 -9.63
CA GLY A 48 -5.49 -4.94 -10.12
C GLY A 48 -5.14 -3.67 -9.36
N THR A 49 -6.14 -2.85 -9.04
CA THR A 49 -5.95 -1.62 -8.25
C THR A 49 -5.50 -1.93 -6.82
N TYR A 50 -6.08 -2.96 -6.19
CA TYR A 50 -5.71 -3.38 -4.84
C TYR A 50 -4.30 -3.98 -4.78
N ASP A 51 -3.91 -4.76 -5.77
CA ASP A 51 -2.55 -5.31 -5.85
C ASP A 51 -1.51 -4.21 -6.06
N TYR A 52 -1.81 -3.22 -6.91
CA TYR A 52 -0.96 -2.05 -7.05
C TYR A 52 -0.84 -1.26 -5.73
N TYR A 53 -1.94 -1.09 -5.00
CA TYR A 53 -1.91 -0.48 -3.66
C TYR A 53 -0.97 -1.23 -2.70
N LYS A 54 -1.01 -2.57 -2.66
CA LYS A 54 -0.10 -3.35 -1.81
C LYS A 54 1.37 -3.12 -2.16
N ILE A 55 1.69 -3.04 -3.45
CA ILE A 55 3.06 -2.73 -3.90
C ILE A 55 3.48 -1.35 -3.39
N LEU A 56 2.62 -0.34 -3.51
CA LEU A 56 2.91 1.01 -3.02
C LEU A 56 3.15 1.05 -1.51
N VAL A 57 2.36 0.29 -0.73
CA VAL A 57 2.56 0.18 0.72
C VAL A 57 3.94 -0.40 1.04
N LEU A 58 4.34 -1.48 0.36
CA LEU A 58 5.65 -2.10 0.56
C LEU A 58 6.80 -1.15 0.20
N GLU A 59 6.69 -0.41 -0.90
CA GLU A 59 7.70 0.57 -1.30
C GLU A 59 7.79 1.74 -0.31
N LEU A 60 6.65 2.18 0.23
CA LEU A 60 6.62 3.21 1.27
C LEU A 60 7.30 2.73 2.56
N GLU A 61 7.06 1.50 2.98
CA GLU A 61 7.71 0.90 4.16
C GLU A 61 9.23 0.82 3.98
N LYS A 62 9.70 0.38 2.80
CA LYS A 62 11.13 0.37 2.44
C LYS A 62 11.74 1.77 2.47
N CYS A 63 11.03 2.76 1.94
CA CYS A 63 11.46 4.16 1.93
C CYS A 63 11.63 4.70 3.36
N ILE A 64 10.62 4.48 4.22
CA ILE A 64 10.65 4.89 5.63
C ILE A 64 11.81 4.22 6.37
N GLY A 65 12.00 2.91 6.19
CA GLY A 65 13.11 2.17 6.78
C GLY A 65 14.47 2.72 6.35
N SER A 66 14.64 2.98 5.05
CA SER A 66 15.87 3.55 4.48
C SER A 66 16.15 4.94 5.04
N TYR A 67 15.14 5.80 5.11
CA TYR A 67 15.25 7.13 5.71
C TYR A 67 15.75 7.05 7.15
N HIS A 68 15.15 6.20 7.98
CA HIS A 68 15.56 6.07 9.39
C HIS A 68 17.00 5.57 9.53
N SER A 69 17.41 4.60 8.71
CA SER A 69 18.78 4.09 8.68
C SER A 69 19.78 5.19 8.33
N ILE A 70 19.54 5.90 7.22
CA ILE A 70 20.40 6.99 6.75
C ILE A 70 20.44 8.13 7.79
N ARG A 71 19.29 8.52 8.33
CA ARG A 71 19.19 9.57 9.37
C ARG A 71 20.05 9.24 10.58
N ASN A 72 19.99 8.00 11.07
CA ASN A 72 20.74 7.59 12.25
C ASN A 72 22.25 7.52 11.96
N SER A 73 22.65 7.02 10.79
CA SER A 73 24.03 7.05 10.31
C SER A 73 24.57 8.48 10.16
N LEU A 74 23.76 9.40 9.64
CA LEU A 74 24.13 10.80 9.52
C LEU A 74 24.31 11.48 10.87
N LYS A 75 23.38 11.24 11.81
CA LYS A 75 23.48 11.77 13.19
C LYS A 75 24.77 11.34 13.88
N SER A 76 25.14 10.07 13.77
CA SER A 76 26.37 9.56 14.39
C SER A 76 27.64 10.19 13.80
N LYS A 77 27.61 10.56 12.52
CA LYS A 77 28.70 11.25 11.83
C LYS A 77 28.76 12.76 12.10
N ILE A 78 27.62 13.44 12.18
CA ILE A 78 27.56 14.91 12.34
C ILE A 78 27.74 15.35 13.80
N TYR A 79 27.13 14.67 14.77
CA TYR A 79 27.12 15.16 16.15
C TYR A 79 28.51 15.24 16.80
N PRO A 80 29.45 14.30 16.60
CA PRO A 80 30.81 14.44 17.15
C PRO A 80 31.58 15.67 16.63
N PRO A 81 31.75 15.90 15.32
CA PRO A 81 32.45 17.09 14.83
C PRO A 81 31.69 18.38 15.16
N ALA A 82 30.35 18.40 15.08
CA ALA A 82 29.58 19.59 15.46
C ALA A 82 29.81 20.01 16.92
N ARG A 83 29.89 19.05 17.85
CA ARG A 83 30.24 19.31 19.26
C ARG A 83 31.66 19.88 19.41
N LYS A 84 32.63 19.35 18.66
CA LYS A 84 34.01 19.86 18.66
C LYS A 84 34.08 21.30 18.14
N MET A 85 33.42 21.57 17.01
CA MET A 85 33.34 22.90 16.40
C MET A 85 32.70 23.91 17.37
N ASN A 86 31.59 23.55 18.00
CA ASN A 86 30.94 24.39 19.02
C ASN A 86 31.87 24.69 20.21
N THR A 87 32.66 23.72 20.66
CA THR A 87 33.61 23.91 21.75
C THR A 87 34.72 24.89 21.37
N ILE A 88 35.27 24.78 20.15
CA ILE A 88 36.29 25.70 19.63
C ILE A 88 35.72 27.11 19.51
N ASN A 89 34.51 27.26 18.97
CA ASN A 89 33.87 28.56 18.81
C ASN A 89 33.66 29.28 20.16
N ARG A 90 33.25 28.55 21.21
CA ARG A 90 33.08 29.10 22.56
C ARG A 90 34.40 29.55 23.21
N LYS A 91 35.53 28.94 22.85
CA LYS A 91 36.86 29.32 23.37
C LYS A 91 37.50 30.50 22.63
N LYS A 92 36.98 30.86 21.44
CA LYS A 92 37.46 31.99 20.63
C LYS A 92 36.71 33.30 20.93
N LYS A 93 35.58 33.22 21.63
CA LYS A 93 34.90 34.36 22.25
C LYS A 93 35.39 34.53 23.67
#